data_AF-V5HGJ7-F1
#
_entry.id   AF-V5HGJ7-F1
#
_cell.length_a   1.000
_cell.length_b   1.000
_cell.length_c   1.000
_cell.angle_alpha   90.00
_cell.angle_beta   90.00
_cell.angle_gamma   90.00
#
_symmetry.space_group_name_H-M   'P 1'
#
loop_
_entity.id
_entity.type
_entity.pdbx_description
1 polymer ?
#
loop_
_entity_poly.entity_id
_entity_poly.type
_entity_poly.pdbx_seq_one_letter_code
_entity_poly.pdbx_strand_id
1 'polypeptide(L)'
;MRAVRAVLYLAQGAPGECASLEEQPQRARENVFLLYRSGFFHLFLQLLNMEIENSSAATCALRKPAVSLGDSTDLRAILSVLYTFVEVMRVPAEADTDDMKRDREAFSQELAQPILGEDLLAITLFQMIIKFCSGSTPHFPIKKVLLLLWKTILVSLGGTDRLRQLKADYRAAQELPPAPEDTVEVARTMRASSPPTSAADLIEAQQLRKTNRPFKRQSLVKQSSMEDFQDMEGDANADEELRDMEERQPLAMETSSLSSSEDQEMSSLRPSTPA
;
A
#
# COMPACT_ATOMS: atom_id res chain seq x y z
N MET A 1 -11.07 -12.97 8.43
CA MET A 1 -9.82 -12.88 7.63
C MET A 1 -9.47 -14.12 6.80
N ARG A 2 -9.73 -15.36 7.25
CA ARG A 2 -9.48 -16.55 6.41
C ARG A 2 -10.20 -16.49 5.05
N ALA A 3 -11.45 -16.01 5.04
CA ALA A 3 -12.23 -15.82 3.81
C ALA A 3 -11.56 -14.84 2.82
N VAL A 4 -11.07 -13.68 3.29
CA VAL A 4 -10.37 -12.71 2.46
C VAL A 4 -9.12 -13.31 1.82
N ARG A 5 -8.35 -14.08 2.59
CA ARG A 5 -7.15 -14.79 2.08
C ARG A 5 -7.53 -15.88 1.07
N ALA A 6 -8.62 -16.61 1.28
CA ALA A 6 -9.12 -17.59 0.33
C ALA A 6 -9.56 -16.92 -0.99
N VAL A 7 -10.27 -15.80 -0.93
CA VAL A 7 -10.65 -15.03 -2.13
C VAL A 7 -9.41 -14.50 -2.84
N LEU A 8 -8.42 -13.99 -2.11
CA LEU A 8 -7.15 -13.55 -2.71
C LEU A 8 -6.45 -14.70 -3.43
N TYR A 9 -6.39 -15.86 -2.80
CA TYR A 9 -5.80 -17.06 -3.39
C TYR A 9 -6.49 -17.47 -4.69
N LEU A 10 -7.82 -17.45 -4.71
CA LEU A 10 -8.62 -17.71 -5.92
C LEU A 10 -8.38 -16.64 -6.99
N ALA A 11 -8.41 -15.35 -6.63
CA ALA A 11 -8.17 -14.25 -7.57
C ALA A 11 -6.77 -14.31 -8.19
N GLN A 12 -5.77 -14.86 -7.48
CA GLN A 12 -4.40 -15.08 -7.96
C GLN A 12 -4.23 -16.34 -8.82
N GLY A 13 -5.33 -17.03 -9.13
CA GLY A 13 -5.33 -18.19 -10.01
C GLY A 13 -5.08 -19.52 -9.30
N ALA A 14 -5.17 -19.57 -7.98
CA ALA A 14 -4.98 -20.81 -7.20
C ALA A 14 -3.63 -21.48 -7.54
N PRO A 15 -2.50 -20.82 -7.23
CA PRO A 15 -1.17 -21.22 -7.72
C PRO A 15 -0.74 -22.62 -7.29
N GLY A 16 -1.17 -23.09 -6.12
CA GLY A 16 -0.85 -24.44 -5.62
C GLY A 16 -1.57 -25.55 -6.37
N GLU A 17 -2.61 -25.24 -7.15
CA GLU A 17 -3.40 -26.17 -7.94
C GLU A 17 -3.10 -26.08 -9.45
N CYS A 18 -2.14 -25.24 -9.85
CA CYS A 18 -1.72 -25.11 -11.24
C CYS A 18 -0.65 -26.15 -11.58
N ALA A 19 -0.79 -26.82 -12.72
CA ALA A 19 0.21 -27.76 -13.24
C ALA A 19 1.38 -27.05 -13.95
N SER A 20 1.17 -25.82 -14.40
CA SER A 20 2.20 -25.01 -15.08
C SER A 20 2.12 -23.52 -14.71
N LEU A 21 3.20 -22.78 -14.97
CA LEU A 21 3.24 -21.33 -14.78
C LEU A 21 2.34 -20.56 -15.75
N GLU A 22 2.03 -21.15 -16.91
CA GLU A 22 1.15 -20.54 -17.92
C GLU A 22 -0.34 -20.69 -17.56
N GLU A 23 -0.70 -21.73 -16.81
CA GLU A 23 -2.08 -21.98 -16.37
C GLU A 23 -2.54 -20.94 -15.33
N GLN A 24 -1.64 -20.55 -14.42
CA GLN A 24 -1.96 -19.62 -13.34
C GLN A 24 -2.59 -18.29 -13.81
N PRO A 25 -2.01 -17.52 -14.76
CA PRO A 25 -2.60 -16.27 -15.21
C PRO A 25 -3.95 -16.48 -15.92
N GLN A 26 -4.14 -17.60 -16.61
CA GLN A 26 -5.41 -17.94 -17.25
C GLN A 26 -6.50 -18.20 -16.20
N ARG A 27 -6.20 -19.00 -15.18
CA ARG A 27 -7.13 -19.25 -14.06
C ARG A 27 -7.40 -17.99 -13.25
N ALA A 28 -6.38 -17.18 -12.99
CA ALA A 28 -6.54 -15.89 -12.31
C ALA A 28 -7.53 -15.00 -13.07
N ARG A 29 -7.40 -14.95 -14.40
CA ARG A 29 -8.31 -14.20 -15.27
C ARG A 29 -9.74 -14.71 -15.15
N GLU A 30 -9.97 -16.00 -15.38
CA GLU A 30 -11.30 -16.62 -15.29
C GLU A 30 -11.95 -16.41 -13.91
N ASN A 31 -11.18 -16.61 -12.84
CA ASN A 31 -11.64 -16.42 -11.47
C ASN A 31 -12.04 -14.98 -11.20
N VAL A 32 -11.26 -13.99 -11.66
CA VAL A 32 -11.60 -12.57 -11.46
C VAL A 32 -12.91 -12.19 -12.14
N PHE A 33 -13.14 -12.62 -13.38
CA PHE A 33 -14.42 -12.35 -14.06
C PHE A 33 -15.60 -13.01 -13.34
N LEU A 34 -15.44 -14.25 -12.89
CA LEU A 34 -16.47 -14.94 -12.11
C LEU A 34 -16.77 -14.22 -10.78
N LEU A 35 -15.72 -13.83 -10.05
CA LEU A 35 -15.84 -13.11 -8.79
C LEU A 35 -16.46 -11.72 -8.98
N TYR A 36 -16.14 -11.04 -10.09
CA TYR A 36 -16.72 -9.74 -10.42
C TYR A 36 -18.23 -9.83 -10.63
N ARG A 37 -18.67 -10.77 -11.47
CA ARG A 37 -20.10 -11.07 -11.70
C ARG A 37 -20.83 -11.48 -10.43
N SER A 38 -20.10 -12.06 -9.47
CA SER A 38 -20.62 -12.45 -8.15
C SER A 38 -20.63 -11.30 -7.13
N GLY A 39 -20.24 -10.07 -7.53
CA GLY A 39 -20.26 -8.89 -6.67
C GLY A 39 -19.12 -8.78 -5.68
N PHE A 40 -18.07 -9.62 -5.76
CA PHE A 40 -16.97 -9.60 -4.80
C PHE A 40 -16.17 -8.30 -4.86
N PHE A 41 -16.09 -7.65 -6.01
CA PHE A 41 -15.41 -6.36 -6.11
C PHE A 41 -16.02 -5.32 -5.17
N HIS A 42 -17.35 -5.14 -5.22
CA HIS A 42 -18.09 -4.24 -4.35
C HIS A 42 -17.98 -4.63 -2.86
N LEU A 43 -18.04 -5.93 -2.56
CA LEU A 43 -17.83 -6.41 -1.19
C LEU A 43 -16.45 -5.99 -0.66
N PHE A 44 -15.41 -6.09 -1.48
CA PHE A 44 -14.05 -5.70 -1.09
C PHE A 44 -13.85 -4.19 -0.99
N LEU A 45 -14.60 -3.40 -1.76
CA LEU A 45 -14.68 -1.96 -1.56
C LEU A 45 -15.26 -1.62 -0.18
N GLN A 46 -16.39 -2.24 0.20
CA GLN A 46 -16.98 -2.05 1.53
C GLN A 46 -16.01 -2.46 2.65
N LEU A 47 -15.29 -3.59 2.49
CA LEU A 47 -14.25 -4.00 3.43
C LEU A 47 -13.13 -2.94 3.54
N LEU A 48 -12.69 -2.37 2.42
CA LEU A 48 -11.69 -1.29 2.42
C LEU A 48 -12.20 -0.07 3.20
N ASN A 49 -13.45 0.36 3.00
CA ASN A 49 -14.01 1.50 3.71
C ASN A 49 -14.06 1.25 5.22
N MET A 50 -14.53 0.07 5.64
CA MET A 50 -14.54 -0.30 7.06
C MET A 50 -13.14 -0.31 7.67
N GLU A 51 -12.12 -0.75 6.94
CA GLU A 51 -10.73 -0.76 7.43
C GLU A 51 -10.14 0.65 7.56
N ILE A 52 -10.49 1.57 6.66
CA ILE A 52 -10.10 2.98 6.73
C ILE A 52 -10.75 3.66 7.94
N GLU A 53 -12.05 3.43 8.17
CA GLU A 53 -12.79 3.97 9.31
C GLU A 53 -12.27 3.41 10.63
N ASN A 54 -12.06 2.10 10.72
CA ASN A 54 -11.50 1.44 11.90
C ASN A 54 -10.11 1.99 12.26
N SER A 55 -9.25 2.16 11.25
CA SER A 55 -7.92 2.78 11.43
C SER A 55 -8.03 4.21 11.99
N SER A 56 -8.99 5.00 11.50
CA SER A 56 -9.22 6.36 12.01
C SER A 56 -9.75 6.39 13.45
N ALA A 57 -10.68 5.50 13.78
CA ALA A 57 -11.25 5.37 15.11
C ALA A 57 -10.20 4.94 16.14
N ALA A 58 -9.34 3.97 15.78
CA ALA A 58 -8.24 3.50 16.63
C ALA A 58 -7.23 4.62 16.94
N THR A 59 -6.81 5.39 15.92
CA THR A 59 -5.93 6.56 16.10
C THR A 59 -6.56 7.61 17.02
N CYS A 60 -7.84 7.94 16.81
CA CYS A 60 -8.55 8.95 17.61
C CYS A 60 -8.78 8.53 19.07
N ALA A 61 -9.18 7.28 19.30
CA ALA A 61 -9.59 6.81 20.62
C ALA A 61 -8.41 6.46 21.53
N LEU A 62 -7.35 5.87 20.98
CA LEU A 62 -6.34 5.21 21.80
C LEU A 62 -5.09 6.07 22.04
N ARG A 63 -4.87 7.16 21.28
CA ARG A 63 -3.59 7.91 21.23
C ARG A 63 -2.38 6.97 21.20
N LYS A 64 -2.56 5.75 20.69
CA LYS A 64 -1.54 4.70 20.72
C LYS A 64 -0.58 5.02 19.59
N PRO A 65 0.71 5.30 19.88
CA PRO A 65 1.69 5.60 18.84
C PRO A 65 2.09 4.37 18.01
N ALA A 66 1.62 3.17 18.39
CA ALA A 66 2.03 1.91 17.81
C ALA A 66 0.80 1.02 17.55
N VAL A 67 0.22 1.15 16.36
CA VAL A 67 -0.57 0.09 15.74
C VAL A 67 0.46 -0.79 14.99
N SER A 68 0.42 -2.10 15.15
CA SER A 68 1.48 -3.01 14.71
C SER A 68 1.48 -3.21 13.19
N LEU A 69 2.61 -3.60 12.60
CA LEU A 69 2.69 -4.09 11.22
C LEU A 69 1.73 -5.27 10.96
N GLY A 70 1.41 -6.05 12.01
CA GLY A 70 0.42 -7.12 12.01
C GLY A 70 -1.01 -6.65 11.78
N ASP A 71 -1.35 -5.44 12.24
CA ASP A 71 -2.68 -4.84 12.11
C ASP A 71 -2.96 -4.40 10.66
N SER A 72 -1.93 -4.31 9.81
CA SER A 72 -2.03 -3.98 8.39
C SER A 72 -2.21 -5.22 7.49
N THR A 73 -2.13 -6.44 8.03
CA THR A 73 -2.17 -7.67 7.21
C THR A 73 -3.49 -7.82 6.46
N ASP A 74 -4.58 -7.40 7.10
CA ASP A 74 -5.93 -7.46 6.56
C ASP A 74 -6.14 -6.41 5.46
N LEU A 75 -5.75 -5.17 5.72
CA LEU A 75 -5.74 -4.09 4.72
C LEU A 75 -4.88 -4.46 3.50
N ARG A 76 -3.72 -5.07 3.72
CA ARG A 76 -2.85 -5.56 2.63
C ARG A 76 -3.55 -6.62 1.78
N ALA A 77 -4.29 -7.54 2.40
CA ALA A 77 -5.00 -8.58 1.67
C ALA A 77 -6.16 -7.98 0.86
N ILE A 78 -6.94 -7.07 1.45
CA ILE A 78 -8.04 -6.35 0.77
C ILE A 78 -7.50 -5.58 -0.44
N LEU A 79 -6.46 -4.77 -0.26
CA LEU A 79 -5.83 -4.01 -1.35
C LEU A 79 -5.24 -4.92 -2.42
N SER A 80 -4.74 -6.10 -2.05
CA SER A 80 -4.22 -7.07 -3.03
C SER A 80 -5.33 -7.65 -3.88
N VAL A 81 -6.50 -7.96 -3.31
CA VAL A 81 -7.65 -8.43 -4.07
C VAL A 81 -8.12 -7.35 -5.04
N LEU A 82 -8.35 -6.12 -4.54
CA LEU A 82 -8.75 -4.99 -5.38
C LEU A 82 -7.74 -4.71 -6.49
N TYR A 83 -6.44 -4.78 -6.19
CA TYR A 83 -5.39 -4.66 -7.20
C TYR A 83 -5.51 -5.73 -8.29
N THR A 84 -5.71 -7.00 -7.91
CA THR A 84 -5.85 -8.09 -8.88
C THR A 84 -7.09 -7.89 -9.77
N PHE A 85 -8.22 -7.45 -9.22
CA PHE A 85 -9.40 -7.08 -10.00
C PHE A 85 -9.07 -6.00 -11.04
N VAL A 86 -8.54 -4.86 -10.58
CA VAL A 86 -8.25 -3.73 -11.46
C VAL A 86 -7.21 -4.14 -12.53
N GLU A 87 -6.19 -4.90 -12.18
CA GLU A 87 -5.16 -5.31 -13.13
C GLU A 87 -5.68 -6.26 -14.21
N VAL A 88 -6.44 -7.28 -13.83
CA VAL A 88 -7.02 -8.24 -14.78
C VAL A 88 -8.04 -7.54 -15.69
N MET A 89 -8.90 -6.69 -15.13
CA MET A 89 -9.90 -5.93 -15.89
C MET A 89 -9.27 -4.87 -16.79
N ARG A 90 -8.11 -4.33 -16.42
CA ARG A 90 -7.38 -3.37 -17.26
C ARG A 90 -6.87 -4.01 -18.54
N VAL A 91 -6.21 -5.17 -18.43
CA VAL A 91 -5.45 -5.77 -19.53
C VAL A 91 -6.38 -6.61 -20.42
N PRO A 92 -6.59 -6.24 -21.70
CA PRO A 92 -7.30 -7.09 -22.65
C PRO A 92 -6.48 -8.35 -22.95
N ALA A 93 -7.16 -9.47 -23.20
CA ALA A 93 -6.52 -10.69 -23.68
C ALA A 93 -7.23 -11.20 -24.94
N GLU A 94 -6.49 -11.79 -25.87
CA GLU A 94 -7.06 -12.37 -27.11
C GLU A 94 -8.06 -13.50 -26.81
N ALA A 95 -7.89 -14.19 -25.68
CA ALA A 95 -8.79 -15.24 -25.22
C ALA A 95 -10.10 -14.70 -24.57
N ASP A 96 -10.29 -13.38 -24.50
CA ASP A 96 -11.48 -12.79 -23.88
C ASP A 96 -12.75 -13.08 -24.69
N THR A 97 -13.73 -13.68 -24.00
CA THR A 97 -15.09 -13.79 -24.53
C THR A 97 -15.75 -12.42 -24.64
N ASP A 98 -16.81 -12.31 -25.44
CA ASP A 98 -17.55 -11.05 -25.58
C ASP A 98 -18.24 -10.62 -24.28
N ASP A 99 -18.60 -11.57 -23.41
CA ASP A 99 -19.11 -11.26 -22.07
C ASP A 99 -18.00 -10.63 -21.21
N MET A 100 -16.77 -11.15 -21.26
CA MET A 100 -15.63 -10.57 -20.52
C MET A 100 -15.30 -9.16 -21.03
N LYS A 101 -15.41 -8.90 -22.34
CA LYS A 101 -15.24 -7.55 -22.89
C LYS A 101 -16.30 -6.58 -22.36
N ARG A 102 -17.57 -7.02 -22.32
CA ARG A 102 -18.68 -6.23 -21.74
C ARG A 102 -18.47 -5.97 -20.25
N ASP A 103 -18.03 -6.97 -19.49
CA ASP A 103 -17.72 -6.80 -18.07
C ASP A 103 -16.59 -5.80 -17.83
N ARG A 104 -15.53 -5.80 -18.66
CA ARG A 104 -14.44 -4.82 -18.57
C ARG A 104 -14.92 -3.40 -18.83
N GLU A 105 -15.79 -3.21 -19.82
CA GLU A 105 -16.38 -1.91 -20.12
C GLU A 105 -17.28 -1.43 -18.98
N ALA A 106 -18.14 -2.31 -18.46
CA ALA A 106 -18.96 -2.02 -17.29
C ALA A 106 -18.10 -1.67 -16.06
N PHE A 107 -17.04 -2.43 -15.79
CA PHE A 107 -16.09 -2.18 -14.71
C PHE A 107 -15.39 -0.82 -14.84
N SER A 108 -14.98 -0.44 -16.04
CA SER A 108 -14.37 0.88 -16.28
C SER A 108 -15.35 2.02 -16.01
N GLN A 109 -16.61 1.88 -16.43
CA GLN A 109 -17.67 2.85 -16.14
C GLN A 109 -18.00 2.91 -14.65
N GLU A 110 -18.05 1.76 -13.98
CA GLU A 110 -18.28 1.64 -12.54
C GLU A 110 -17.20 2.38 -11.75
N LEU A 111 -15.91 2.22 -12.10
CA LEU A 111 -14.81 2.94 -11.46
C LEU A 111 -14.86 4.47 -11.65
N ALA A 112 -15.60 4.96 -12.63
CA ALA A 112 -15.82 6.39 -12.87
C ALA A 112 -17.01 6.95 -12.07
N GLN A 113 -17.70 6.12 -11.28
CA GLN A 113 -18.83 6.50 -10.43
C GLN A 113 -18.44 6.50 -8.93
N PRO A 114 -19.20 7.20 -8.08
CA PRO A 114 -19.05 7.12 -6.63
C PRO A 114 -19.43 5.72 -6.13
N ILE A 115 -18.42 4.84 -6.01
CA ILE A 115 -18.60 3.44 -5.60
C ILE A 115 -18.32 3.21 -4.11
N LEU A 116 -17.74 4.20 -3.43
CA LEU A 116 -17.37 4.13 -2.03
C LEU A 116 -18.01 5.28 -1.23
N GLY A 117 -19.33 5.18 -1.03
CA GLY A 117 -20.12 6.29 -0.50
C GLY A 117 -20.25 7.40 -1.54
N GLU A 118 -19.77 8.59 -1.22
CA GLU A 118 -19.86 9.77 -2.10
C GLU A 118 -18.58 9.98 -2.95
N ASP A 119 -17.52 9.20 -2.71
CA ASP A 119 -16.23 9.38 -3.36
C ASP A 119 -15.95 8.31 -4.44
N LEU A 120 -15.20 8.71 -5.46
CA LEU A 120 -14.55 7.78 -6.40
C LEU A 120 -13.47 6.98 -5.67
N LEU A 121 -13.27 5.71 -6.04
CA LEU A 121 -12.17 4.90 -5.48
C LEU A 121 -10.80 5.60 -5.61
N ALA A 122 -10.53 6.26 -6.73
CA ALA A 122 -9.29 7.01 -6.92
C ALA A 122 -9.13 8.15 -5.89
N ILE A 123 -10.23 8.84 -5.55
CA ILE A 123 -10.22 9.92 -4.55
C ILE A 123 -9.94 9.33 -3.16
N THR A 124 -10.63 8.26 -2.77
CA THR A 124 -10.40 7.60 -1.47
C THR A 124 -8.94 7.14 -1.33
N LEU A 125 -8.38 6.49 -2.35
CA LEU A 125 -6.98 6.03 -2.32
C LEU A 125 -6.00 7.21 -2.22
N PHE A 126 -6.31 8.34 -2.88
CA PHE A 126 -5.52 9.55 -2.76
C PHE A 126 -5.60 10.15 -1.35
N GLN A 127 -6.78 10.16 -0.73
CA GLN A 127 -6.95 10.58 0.66
C GLN A 127 -6.16 9.68 1.63
N MET A 128 -6.08 8.37 1.39
CA MET A 128 -5.23 7.47 2.18
C MET A 128 -3.75 7.87 2.09
N ILE A 129 -3.27 8.28 0.91
CA ILE A 129 -1.89 8.77 0.72
C ILE A 129 -1.68 10.07 1.50
N ILE A 130 -2.61 11.03 1.44
CA ILE A 130 -2.52 12.28 2.19
C ILE A 130 -2.44 12.01 3.70
N LYS A 131 -3.29 11.12 4.22
CA LYS A 131 -3.28 10.71 5.64
C LYS A 131 -1.96 10.03 6.06
N PHE A 132 -1.37 9.24 5.15
CA PHE A 132 -0.05 8.65 5.38
C PHE A 132 1.04 9.74 5.42
N CYS A 133 1.06 10.67 4.45
CA CYS A 133 2.03 11.76 4.38
C CYS A 133 1.96 12.72 5.57
N SER A 134 0.79 12.89 6.19
CA SER A 134 0.64 13.69 7.41
C SER A 134 1.15 12.99 8.68
N GLY A 135 1.55 11.71 8.59
CA GLY A 135 1.94 10.89 9.74
C GLY A 135 0.77 10.42 10.60
N SER A 136 -0.48 10.69 10.19
CA SER A 136 -1.68 10.29 10.96
C SER A 136 -1.97 8.79 10.91
N THR A 137 -1.49 8.11 9.87
CA THR A 137 -1.68 6.66 9.65
C THR A 137 -0.41 6.02 9.07
N PRO A 138 0.69 5.90 9.83
CA PRO A 138 1.98 5.42 9.31
C PRO A 138 1.98 3.93 8.92
N HIS A 139 0.91 3.19 9.25
CA HIS A 139 0.79 1.74 9.02
C HIS A 139 0.08 1.37 7.72
N PHE A 140 -0.39 2.36 6.95
CA PHE A 140 -0.95 2.07 5.64
C PHE A 140 0.12 1.45 4.73
N PRO A 141 -0.22 0.37 3.99
CA PRO A 141 0.68 -0.25 3.04
C PRO A 141 0.79 0.64 1.79
N ILE A 142 1.50 1.76 1.93
CA ILE A 142 1.46 2.89 0.99
C ILE A 142 1.83 2.48 -0.43
N LYS A 143 2.78 1.54 -0.58
CA LYS A 143 3.15 0.98 -1.88
C LYS A 143 1.96 0.31 -2.58
N LYS A 144 1.12 -0.45 -1.84
CA LYS A 144 -0.08 -1.08 -2.40
C LYS A 144 -1.17 -0.06 -2.71
N VAL A 145 -1.33 0.97 -1.87
CA VAL A 145 -2.29 2.06 -2.12
C VAL A 145 -1.92 2.83 -3.39
N LEU A 146 -0.66 3.22 -3.55
CA LEU A 146 -0.13 3.86 -4.76
C LEU A 146 -0.29 2.94 -5.98
N LEU A 147 0.05 1.66 -5.82
CA LEU A 147 -0.10 0.66 -6.88
C LEU A 147 -1.56 0.33 -7.23
N LEU A 148 -2.52 0.58 -6.35
CA LEU A 148 -3.92 0.48 -6.72
C LEU A 148 -4.36 1.77 -7.41
N LEU A 149 -4.02 2.93 -6.85
CA LEU A 149 -4.41 4.25 -7.36
C LEU A 149 -4.01 4.46 -8.82
N TRP A 150 -2.73 4.24 -9.17
CA TRP A 150 -2.28 4.41 -10.56
C TRP A 150 -3.01 3.47 -11.53
N LYS A 151 -3.35 2.23 -11.13
CA LYS A 151 -4.09 1.29 -11.98
C LYS A 151 -5.54 1.75 -12.14
N THR A 152 -6.19 2.17 -11.04
CA THR A 152 -7.55 2.69 -11.06
C THR A 152 -7.65 3.89 -12.01
N ILE A 153 -6.69 4.83 -11.94
CA ILE A 153 -6.61 5.97 -12.86
C ILE A 153 -6.46 5.51 -14.32
N LEU A 154 -5.59 4.54 -14.58
CA LEU A 154 -5.38 4.03 -15.95
C LEU A 154 -6.61 3.31 -16.51
N VAL A 155 -7.43 2.69 -15.67
CA VAL A 155 -8.67 2.05 -16.10
C VAL A 155 -9.81 3.05 -16.30
N SER A 156 -9.93 4.07 -15.46
CA SER A 156 -11.02 5.04 -15.52
C SER A 156 -10.77 6.18 -16.50
N LEU A 157 -9.53 6.69 -16.59
CA LEU A 157 -9.17 7.82 -17.45
C LEU A 157 -8.39 7.40 -18.71
N GLY A 158 -7.96 6.14 -18.79
CA GLY A 158 -7.17 5.62 -19.90
C GLY A 158 -5.68 5.95 -19.82
N GLY A 159 -4.94 5.56 -20.86
CA GLY A 159 -3.50 5.78 -20.98
C GLY A 159 -3.14 7.05 -21.76
N THR A 160 -1.85 7.42 -21.71
CA THR A 160 -1.30 8.58 -22.43
C THR A 160 -1.50 8.50 -23.94
N ASP A 161 -1.38 7.30 -24.51
CA ASP A 161 -1.51 7.10 -25.96
C ASP A 161 -2.95 7.31 -26.43
N ARG A 162 -3.92 6.81 -25.64
CA ARG A 162 -5.34 7.05 -25.90
C ARG A 162 -5.69 8.52 -25.77
N LEU A 163 -5.12 9.21 -24.76
CA LEU A 163 -5.30 10.65 -24.59
C LEU A 163 -4.72 11.44 -25.78
N ARG A 164 -3.55 11.04 -26.30
CA ARG A 164 -2.93 11.65 -27.49
C ARG A 164 -3.84 11.53 -28.70
N GLN A 165 -4.38 10.34 -28.95
CA GLN A 165 -5.33 10.09 -30.04
C GLN A 165 -6.59 10.95 -29.89
N LEU A 166 -7.23 10.92 -28.72
CA LEU A 166 -8.42 11.72 -28.44
C LEU A 166 -8.18 13.22 -28.67
N LYS A 167 -7.05 13.76 -28.20
CA LYS A 167 -6.68 15.16 -28.44
C LYS A 167 -6.52 15.46 -29.93
N ALA A 168 -5.91 14.56 -30.71
CA ALA A 168 -5.78 14.72 -32.15
C ALA A 168 -7.15 14.69 -32.85
N ASP A 169 -8.00 13.74 -32.49
CA ASP A 169 -9.36 13.56 -33.04
C ASP A 169 -10.22 14.81 -32.77
N TYR A 170 -10.23 15.31 -31.53
CA TYR A 170 -10.97 16.52 -31.18
C TYR A 170 -10.44 17.78 -31.87
N ARG A 171 -9.13 17.87 -32.15
CA ARG A 171 -8.56 19.00 -32.91
C ARG A 171 -8.93 18.91 -34.38
N ALA A 172 -8.85 17.73 -34.98
CA ALA A 172 -9.26 17.50 -36.36
C ALA A 172 -10.75 17.81 -36.56
N ALA A 173 -11.60 17.39 -35.61
CA ALA A 173 -13.03 17.68 -35.63
C ALA A 173 -13.37 19.18 -35.52
N GLN A 174 -12.43 20.00 -35.03
CA GLN A 174 -12.56 21.46 -34.93
C GLN A 174 -11.67 22.20 -35.94
N GLU A 175 -11.14 21.50 -36.94
CA GLU A 175 -10.25 22.05 -37.98
C GLU A 175 -9.01 22.79 -37.42
N LEU A 176 -8.56 22.40 -36.23
CA LEU A 176 -7.38 22.97 -35.59
C LEU A 176 -6.11 22.27 -36.09
N PRO A 177 -4.98 23.01 -36.19
CA PRO A 177 -3.70 22.39 -36.53
C PRO A 177 -3.31 21.34 -35.48
N PRO A 178 -2.55 20.30 -35.88
CA PRO A 178 -2.09 19.26 -34.97
C PRO A 178 -1.33 19.87 -33.78
N ALA A 179 -1.39 19.20 -32.64
CA ALA A 179 -0.64 19.65 -31.46
C ALA A 179 0.85 19.71 -31.81
N PRO A 180 1.55 20.82 -31.50
CA PRO A 180 2.93 21.01 -31.93
C PRO A 180 3.89 20.02 -31.29
N GLU A 181 3.63 19.61 -30.05
CA GLU A 181 4.46 18.67 -29.29
C GLU A 181 3.60 17.78 -28.40
N ASP A 182 4.06 16.55 -28.15
CA ASP A 182 3.52 15.76 -27.05
C ASP A 182 4.27 16.08 -25.75
N THR A 183 3.56 16.77 -24.85
CA THR A 183 4.02 17.10 -23.51
C THR A 183 4.57 15.90 -22.74
N VAL A 184 4.05 14.69 -22.94
CA VAL A 184 4.52 13.46 -22.27
C VAL A 184 5.87 13.02 -22.81
N GLU A 185 6.08 13.08 -24.13
CA GLU A 185 7.36 12.74 -24.76
C GLU A 185 8.45 13.74 -24.36
N VAL A 186 8.11 15.03 -24.38
CA VAL A 186 9.01 16.09 -23.93
C VAL A 186 9.39 15.85 -22.45
N ALA A 187 8.40 15.66 -21.57
CA ALA A 187 8.63 15.47 -20.14
C ALA A 187 9.50 14.23 -19.82
N ARG A 188 9.46 13.16 -20.64
CA ARG A 188 10.34 11.99 -20.47
C ARG A 188 11.83 12.31 -20.64
N THR A 189 12.14 13.31 -21.46
CA THR A 189 13.52 13.75 -21.71
C THR A 189 13.97 14.85 -20.75
N MET A 190 13.03 15.43 -20.00
CA MET A 190 13.34 16.46 -19.03
C MET A 190 14.02 15.86 -17.80
N ARG A 191 15.06 16.54 -17.31
CA ARG A 191 15.68 16.18 -16.04
C ARG A 191 14.67 16.40 -14.91
N ALA A 192 14.53 15.41 -14.02
CA ALA A 192 13.75 15.57 -12.81
C ALA A 192 14.25 16.78 -12.02
N SER A 193 13.37 17.76 -11.83
CA SER A 193 13.64 18.89 -10.94
C SER A 193 13.70 18.36 -9.52
N SER A 194 14.84 18.57 -8.84
CA SER A 194 14.94 18.29 -7.40
C SER A 194 13.87 19.11 -6.67
N PRO A 195 13.14 18.53 -5.69
CA PRO A 195 12.22 19.29 -4.86
C PRO A 195 12.95 20.51 -4.28
N PRO A 196 12.28 21.68 -4.19
CA PRO A 196 12.86 22.78 -3.44
C PRO A 196 13.18 22.28 -2.03
N THR A 197 14.39 22.59 -1.55
CA THR A 197 14.87 22.21 -0.22
C THR A 197 13.81 22.55 0.82
N SER A 198 13.36 21.56 1.59
CA SER A 198 12.30 21.77 2.59
C SER A 198 12.76 22.80 3.61
N ALA A 199 11.83 23.55 4.21
CA ALA A 199 12.16 24.47 5.30
C ALA A 199 12.88 23.73 6.46
N ALA A 200 12.53 22.45 6.69
CA ALA A 200 13.21 21.60 7.66
C ALA A 200 14.68 21.35 7.26
N ASP A 201 14.93 20.99 6.01
CA ASP A 201 16.29 20.77 5.46
C ASP A 201 17.13 22.06 5.51
N LEU A 202 16.51 23.23 5.28
CA LEU A 202 17.18 24.53 5.41
C LEU A 202 17.57 24.84 6.86
N ILE A 203 16.71 24.50 7.82
CA ILE A 203 16.98 24.67 9.26
C ILE A 203 18.09 23.72 9.71
N GLU A 204 18.05 22.47 9.28
CA GLU A 204 19.07 21.46 9.60
C GLU A 204 20.44 21.84 9.00
N ALA A 205 20.48 22.30 7.74
CA ALA A 205 21.68 22.82 7.12
C ALA A 205 22.24 24.08 7.82
N GLN A 206 21.36 24.94 8.36
CA GLN A 206 21.78 26.08 9.19
C GLN A 206 22.30 25.65 10.56
N GLN A 207 21.75 24.61 11.16
CA GLN A 207 22.21 24.06 12.44
C GLN A 207 23.58 23.37 12.30
N LEU A 208 23.80 22.59 11.25
CA LEU A 208 25.10 21.99 10.89
C LEU A 208 26.20 23.06 10.67
N ARG A 209 25.84 24.22 10.11
CA ARG A 209 26.76 25.37 9.98
C ARG A 209 27.06 26.07 11.30
N LYS A 210 26.16 25.98 12.29
CA LYS A 210 26.35 26.58 13.63
C LYS A 210 27.13 25.67 14.59
N THR A 211 27.10 24.35 14.38
CA THR A 211 27.81 23.38 15.24
C THR A 211 29.27 23.18 14.85
N ASN A 212 29.68 23.52 13.62
CA ASN A 212 31.09 23.50 13.22
C ASN A 212 31.82 24.80 13.60
N ARG A 213 32.31 24.87 14.84
CA ARG A 213 33.36 25.82 15.21
C ARG A 213 34.66 25.49 14.45
N PRO A 214 35.38 26.49 13.91
CA PRO A 214 36.55 26.25 13.07
C PRO A 214 37.79 26.04 13.93
N PHE A 215 38.20 24.79 14.14
CA PHE A 215 39.60 24.51 14.46
C PHE A 215 40.12 23.34 13.63
N LYS A 216 41.26 23.64 12.97
CA LYS A 216 42.12 22.79 12.13
C LYS A 216 41.68 22.55 10.68
N ARG A 217 42.27 23.38 9.81
CA ARG A 217 42.65 23.00 8.45
C ARG A 217 43.49 21.72 8.50
N GLN A 218 43.08 20.68 7.79
CA GLN A 218 44.01 19.77 7.14
C GLN A 218 43.41 19.23 5.85
N SER A 219 44.13 19.54 4.77
CA SER A 219 44.14 18.95 3.44
C SER A 219 42.90 18.99 2.56
N LEU A 220 43.04 19.79 1.50
CA LEU A 220 42.45 19.57 0.19
C LEU A 220 42.61 18.10 -0.24
N VAL A 221 41.50 17.46 -0.58
CA VAL A 221 41.41 16.49 -1.68
C VAL A 221 40.18 16.88 -2.49
N LYS A 222 40.41 17.44 -3.69
CA LYS A 222 39.40 17.44 -4.74
C LYS A 222 39.17 15.97 -5.09
N GLN A 223 38.03 15.41 -4.72
CA GLN A 223 37.50 14.24 -5.40
C GLN A 223 36.35 14.70 -6.28
N SER A 224 36.67 14.75 -7.58
CA SER A 224 35.71 14.70 -8.67
C SER A 224 34.86 13.43 -8.55
N SER A 225 33.58 13.57 -8.86
CA SER A 225 32.73 12.62 -9.60
C SER A 225 33.22 11.16 -9.69
N MET A 226 32.52 10.26 -8.98
CA MET A 226 32.34 8.83 -9.26
C MET A 226 30.87 8.57 -8.88
N GLU A 227 29.92 8.16 -9.73
CA GLU A 227 29.99 7.09 -10.74
C GLU A 227 30.84 5.94 -10.23
N ASP A 228 30.29 5.21 -9.25
CA ASP A 228 30.25 3.75 -9.19
C ASP A 228 29.69 3.32 -7.82
N PHE A 229 28.43 2.85 -7.82
CA PHE A 229 27.88 2.04 -6.73
C PHE A 229 27.53 0.67 -7.34
N GLN A 230 28.58 -0.09 -7.64
CA GLN A 230 28.54 -1.54 -7.70
C GLN A 230 29.26 -2.07 -6.45
N ASP A 231 28.64 -3.09 -5.87
CA ASP A 231 29.15 -4.03 -4.86
C ASP A 231 29.28 -3.53 -3.40
N MET A 232 28.23 -3.83 -2.63
CA MET A 232 28.36 -4.16 -1.21
C MET A 232 27.54 -5.44 -0.94
N GLU A 233 28.09 -6.58 -1.38
CA GLU A 233 27.83 -7.85 -0.73
C GLU A 233 28.55 -7.84 0.63
N GLY A 234 27.82 -8.09 1.71
CA GLY A 234 28.40 -8.46 2.99
C GLY A 234 27.77 -7.77 4.20
N ASP A 235 26.61 -8.25 4.64
CA ASP A 235 26.39 -8.49 6.08
C ASP A 235 25.22 -9.48 6.30
N ALA A 236 25.49 -10.77 6.10
CA ALA A 236 24.54 -11.85 6.41
C ALA A 236 24.78 -12.48 7.79
N ASN A 237 25.81 -12.03 8.54
CA ASN A 237 26.20 -12.64 9.81
C ASN A 237 25.61 -11.92 11.04
N ALA A 238 25.17 -10.67 10.92
CA ALA A 238 24.54 -9.95 12.03
C ALA A 238 23.16 -10.55 12.44
N ASP A 239 22.43 -11.13 11.49
CA ASP A 239 21.11 -11.74 11.74
C ASP A 239 21.20 -13.13 12.39
N GLU A 240 22.31 -13.84 12.24
CA GLU A 240 22.51 -15.19 12.78
C GLU A 240 22.95 -15.15 14.26
N GLU A 241 23.79 -14.17 14.64
CA GLU A 241 24.15 -13.94 16.06
C GLU A 241 22.97 -13.49 16.93
N LEU A 242 22.01 -12.75 16.36
CA LEU A 242 20.80 -12.33 17.08
C LEU A 242 19.85 -13.49 17.36
N ARG A 243 19.77 -14.50 16.46
CA ARG A 243 18.93 -15.69 16.66
C ARG A 243 19.48 -16.63 17.73
N ASP A 244 20.81 -16.76 17.80
CA ASP A 244 21.49 -17.64 18.77
C ASP A 244 21.41 -17.15 20.23
N MET A 245 21.11 -15.86 20.45
CA MET A 245 20.84 -15.29 21.78
C MET A 245 19.41 -15.55 22.25
N GLU A 246 18.45 -15.73 21.34
CA GLU A 246 17.03 -15.90 21.68
C GLU A 246 16.67 -17.35 22.08
N GLU A 247 17.39 -18.35 21.56
CA GLU A 247 17.17 -19.77 21.88
C GLU A 247 17.75 -20.23 23.24
N ARG A 248 18.58 -19.43 23.90
CA ARG A 248 19.28 -19.82 25.15
C ARG A 248 18.55 -19.49 26.46
N GLN A 249 17.24 -19.19 26.46
CA GLN A 249 16.48 -19.10 27.72
C GLN A 249 15.94 -20.46 28.15
N PRO A 250 16.45 -21.09 29.24
CA PRO A 250 15.90 -22.35 29.72
C PRO A 250 14.57 -22.15 30.47
N LEU A 251 13.58 -22.94 30.07
CA LEU A 251 12.35 -23.25 30.80
C LEU A 251 12.70 -23.86 32.17
N ALA A 252 12.36 -23.18 33.27
CA ALA A 252 12.38 -23.76 34.60
C ALA A 252 10.94 -24.04 35.07
N MET A 253 10.61 -25.32 35.04
CA MET A 253 9.45 -25.96 35.63
C MET A 253 9.76 -26.23 37.12
N GLU A 254 8.93 -25.79 38.06
CA GLU A 254 8.88 -26.40 39.39
C GLU A 254 7.43 -26.64 39.82
N THR A 255 7.15 -27.93 40.03
CA THR A 255 5.95 -28.52 40.62
C THR A 255 6.23 -28.90 42.07
N SER A 256 5.30 -28.63 42.99
CA SER A 256 4.91 -29.40 44.21
C SER A 256 4.30 -28.41 45.22
N SER A 257 3.25 -28.65 46.01
CA SER A 257 2.44 -29.84 46.31
C SER A 257 1.18 -29.44 47.12
N LEU A 258 0.03 -30.04 46.76
CA LEU A 258 -1.11 -30.55 47.55
C LEU A 258 -1.73 -29.86 48.80
N SER A 259 -3.09 -29.79 48.74
CA SER A 259 -4.14 -29.96 49.80
C SER A 259 -4.24 -28.91 50.92
N SER A 260 -5.40 -28.47 51.45
CA SER A 260 -6.85 -28.78 51.36
C SER A 260 -7.64 -27.77 52.22
N SER A 261 -8.99 -27.79 52.12
CA SER A 261 -10.02 -27.30 53.09
C SER A 261 -10.27 -25.77 53.17
N GLU A 262 -11.43 -25.27 52.74
CA GLU A 262 -12.75 -25.18 53.41
C GLU A 262 -12.94 -23.89 54.26
N ASP A 263 -14.01 -23.16 53.95
CA ASP A 263 -14.82 -22.19 54.72
C ASP A 263 -14.17 -21.15 55.65
N GLN A 264 -14.47 -19.85 55.41
CA GLN A 264 -15.30 -19.04 56.32
C GLN A 264 -15.53 -17.60 55.85
N GLU A 265 -16.74 -17.13 56.18
CA GLU A 265 -17.27 -15.77 56.03
C GLU A 265 -16.48 -14.68 56.79
N MET A 266 -16.73 -13.44 56.36
CA MET A 266 -17.15 -12.30 57.21
C MET A 266 -16.23 -11.07 57.28
N SER A 267 -16.88 -9.91 57.08
CA SER A 267 -16.55 -8.54 57.52
C SER A 267 -15.52 -7.76 56.69
N SER A 268 -15.93 -6.66 56.02
CA SER A 268 -15.93 -5.26 56.52
C SER A 268 -14.52 -4.63 56.36
N LEU A 269 -14.25 -3.45 55.80
CA LEU A 269 -14.93 -2.17 55.68
C LEU A 269 -14.28 -1.38 54.51
N ARG A 270 -15.07 -0.60 53.77
CA ARG A 270 -14.57 0.68 53.21
C ARG A 270 -14.57 1.72 54.32
N PRO A 271 -13.64 2.69 54.28
CA PRO A 271 -14.10 4.06 54.36
C PRO A 271 -13.52 4.97 53.27
N SER A 272 -14.37 5.91 52.91
CA SER A 272 -14.29 7.04 51.99
C SER A 272 -13.62 8.28 52.61
N THR A 273 -12.74 8.96 51.81
CA THR A 273 -12.53 10.44 51.59
C THR A 273 -12.42 11.37 52.83
N PRO A 274 -12.11 12.71 52.77
CA PRO A 274 -11.69 13.62 51.67
C PRO A 274 -10.57 14.64 52.01
N ALA A 275 -10.02 15.31 50.98
CA ALA A 275 -9.81 16.77 50.85
C ALA A 275 -9.16 17.06 49.49
#